data_AF-A0A8H6H8I2-F1
#
_entry.id   AF-A0A8H6H8I2-F1
#
_cell.length_a   1.000
_cell.length_b   1.000
_cell.length_c   1.000
_cell.angle_alpha   90.00
_cell.angle_beta   90.00
_cell.angle_gamma   90.00
#
_symmetry.space_group_name_H-M   'P 1'
#
loop_
_entity.id
_entity.type
_entity.pdbx_description
1 polymer ?
#
loop_
_entity_poly.entity_id
_entity_poly.type
_entity_poly.pdbx_seq_one_letter_code
_entity_poly.pdbx_strand_id
1 'polypeptide(L)'
;TVIKIEWAKSRARAARYHEEVNIVREEMRRTIRFFTWKEKDWYQSATAKQTLGGIEEDYNEGLQAYAKRQGAICLGLRRKFEHMWSGVDGQISGAMAEIRDPALFYVRRKQEEVKVSVPTISDDVEMSSPS
;
A
#
# COMPACT_ATOMS: atom_id res chain seq x y z
N THR A 1 -12.38 24.19 34.92
CA THR A 1 -13.27 23.24 34.20
C THR A 1 -12.90 23.09 32.73
N VAL A 2 -12.58 24.19 32.03
CA VAL A 2 -12.14 24.19 30.61
C VAL A 2 -10.96 23.24 30.32
N ILE A 3 -9.91 23.23 31.15
CA ILE A 3 -8.74 22.35 30.97
C ILE A 3 -9.12 20.85 30.97
N LYS A 4 -10.05 20.44 31.84
CA LYS A 4 -10.51 19.04 31.92
C LYS A 4 -11.28 18.63 30.67
N ILE A 5 -12.09 19.54 30.13
CA ILE A 5 -12.86 19.32 28.90
C ILE A 5 -11.91 19.18 27.71
N GLU A 6 -10.91 20.06 27.58
CA GLU A 6 -9.95 19.99 26.48
C GLU A 6 -9.06 18.77 26.55
N TRP A 7 -8.67 18.33 27.75
CA TRP A 7 -7.98 17.06 27.93
C TRP A 7 -8.85 15.86 27.52
N ALA A 8 -10.12 15.82 27.94
CA ALA A 8 -11.03 14.75 27.58
C ALA A 8 -11.27 14.68 26.06
N LYS A 9 -11.45 15.83 25.39
CA LYS A 9 -11.56 15.91 23.93
C LYS A 9 -10.30 15.39 23.23
N SER A 10 -9.12 15.82 23.68
CA SER A 10 -7.84 15.42 23.08
C SER A 10 -7.60 13.92 23.26
N ARG A 11 -7.91 13.36 24.44
CA ARG A 11 -7.85 11.92 24.71
C ARG A 11 -8.81 11.12 23.84
N ALA A 12 -10.04 11.60 23.66
CA ALA A 12 -11.02 10.95 22.78
C ALA A 12 -10.57 10.92 21.31
N ARG A 13 -9.99 12.02 20.81
CA ARG A 13 -9.39 12.05 19.46
C ARG A 13 -8.23 11.07 19.34
N ALA A 14 -7.33 11.04 20.31
CA ALA A 14 -6.20 10.10 20.30
C ALA A 14 -6.66 8.64 20.28
N ALA A 15 -7.69 8.28 21.05
CA ALA A 15 -8.27 6.94 21.05
C ALA A 15 -8.88 6.58 19.68
N ARG A 16 -9.63 7.51 19.07
CA ARG A 16 -10.21 7.32 17.73
C ARG A 16 -9.11 7.13 16.67
N TYR A 17 -8.08 7.98 16.67
CA TYR A 17 -7.00 7.86 15.70
C TYR A 17 -6.26 6.52 15.81
N HIS A 18 -6.10 6.00 17.03
CA HIS A 18 -5.53 4.67 17.22
C HIS A 18 -6.39 3.56 16.57
N GLU A 19 -7.72 3.65 16.68
CA GLU A 19 -8.65 2.74 16.01
C GLU A 19 -8.56 2.88 14.48
N GLU A 20 -8.60 4.11 13.96
CA GLU A 20 -8.50 4.39 12.52
C GLU A 20 -7.21 3.84 11.91
N VAL A 21 -6.06 3.97 12.59
CA VAL A 21 -4.79 3.37 12.14
C VAL A 21 -4.91 1.86 12.03
N ASN A 22 -5.53 1.19 13.01
CA ASN A 22 -5.71 -0.26 12.96
C ASN A 22 -6.64 -0.69 11.81
N ILE A 23 -7.73 0.06 11.58
CA ILE A 23 -8.66 -0.18 10.47
C ILE A 23 -7.92 -0.03 9.14
N VAL A 24 -7.18 1.06 8.94
CA VAL A 24 -6.45 1.31 7.68
C VAL A 24 -5.43 0.20 7.41
N ARG A 25 -4.70 -0.27 8.43
CA ARG A 25 -3.77 -1.40 8.28
C ARG A 25 -4.49 -2.68 7.85
N GLU A 26 -5.67 -2.95 8.40
CA GLU A 26 -6.44 -4.11 8.01
C GLU A 26 -6.98 -3.97 6.58
N GLU A 27 -7.44 -2.79 6.19
CA GLU A 27 -7.88 -2.52 4.81
C GLU A 27 -6.73 -2.64 3.79
N MET A 28 -5.51 -2.22 4.15
CA MET A 28 -4.31 -2.48 3.35
C MET A 28 -4.11 -3.99 3.14
N ARG A 29 -4.15 -4.79 4.20
CA ARG A 29 -4.01 -6.26 4.11
C ARG A 29 -5.12 -6.91 3.29
N ARG A 30 -6.37 -6.45 3.46
CA ARG A 30 -7.53 -6.93 2.69
C ARG A 30 -7.40 -6.61 1.22
N THR A 31 -6.91 -5.41 0.89
CA THR A 31 -6.67 -5.01 -0.50
C THR A 31 -5.67 -5.94 -1.19
N ILE A 32 -4.55 -6.24 -0.53
CA ILE A 32 -3.56 -7.19 -1.07
C ILE A 32 -4.15 -8.60 -1.23
N ARG A 33 -4.89 -9.09 -0.22
CA ARG A 33 -5.58 -10.38 -0.30
C ARG A 33 -6.59 -10.44 -1.44
N PHE A 34 -7.37 -9.38 -1.62
CA PHE A 34 -8.35 -9.27 -2.68
C PHE A 34 -7.70 -9.38 -4.06
N PHE A 35 -6.64 -8.61 -4.33
CA PHE A 35 -5.95 -8.69 -5.62
C PHE A 35 -5.27 -10.05 -5.84
N THR A 36 -4.72 -10.66 -4.78
CA THR A 36 -4.14 -12.01 -4.86
C THR A 36 -5.18 -13.06 -5.24
N TRP A 37 -6.36 -13.00 -4.61
CA TRP A 37 -7.46 -13.90 -4.95
C TRP A 37 -7.98 -13.61 -6.36
N LYS A 38 -8.19 -12.34 -6.70
CA LYS A 38 -8.77 -11.93 -7.99
C LYS A 38 -7.85 -12.23 -9.18
N GLU A 39 -6.54 -12.10 -8.99
CA GLU A 39 -5.53 -12.56 -9.95
C GLU A 39 -5.73 -14.05 -10.28
N LYS A 40 -5.83 -14.89 -9.25
CA LYS A 40 -6.01 -16.35 -9.42
C LYS A 40 -7.35 -16.67 -10.07
N ASP A 41 -8.42 -15.99 -9.67
CA ASP A 41 -9.77 -16.11 -10.23
C ASP A 41 -9.77 -15.85 -11.74
N TRP A 42 -9.06 -14.79 -12.19
CA TRP A 42 -8.91 -14.50 -13.61
C TRP A 42 -8.11 -15.56 -14.37
N TYR A 43 -7.00 -16.04 -13.81
CA TYR A 43 -6.20 -17.09 -14.46
C TYR A 43 -6.95 -18.43 -14.54
N GLN A 44 -7.71 -18.78 -13.50
CA GLN A 44 -8.59 -19.96 -13.52
C GLN A 44 -9.65 -19.83 -14.61
N SER A 45 -10.28 -18.66 -14.71
CA SER A 45 -11.27 -18.35 -15.75
C SER A 45 -10.67 -18.42 -17.16
N ALA A 46 -9.39 -18.04 -17.34
CA ALA A 46 -8.70 -18.17 -18.62
C ALA A 46 -8.41 -19.61 -19.04
N THR A 47 -8.34 -20.55 -18.08
CA THR A 47 -8.08 -21.98 -18.35
C THR A 47 -9.36 -22.80 -18.47
N ALA A 48 -10.48 -22.31 -17.93
CA ALA A 48 -11.77 -22.95 -18.09
C ALA A 48 -12.19 -22.87 -19.56
N LYS A 49 -12.16 -24.00 -20.28
CA LYS A 49 -12.85 -24.10 -21.58
C LYS A 49 -14.30 -23.71 -21.33
N GLN A 50 -14.78 -22.64 -21.98
CA GLN A 50 -16.19 -22.32 -21.93
C GLN A 50 -16.93 -23.45 -22.66
N THR A 51 -17.47 -24.39 -21.89
CA THR A 51 -18.33 -25.49 -22.32
C THR A 51 -19.71 -25.01 -22.79
N LEU A 52 -19.86 -23.71 -23.05
CA LEU A 52 -21.02 -23.13 -23.71
C LEU A 52 -20.94 -23.54 -25.18
N GLY A 53 -21.61 -24.64 -25.50
CA GLY A 53 -21.70 -25.15 -26.87
C GLY A 53 -22.13 -24.05 -27.83
N GLY A 54 -21.37 -23.89 -28.92
CA GLY A 54 -21.67 -22.93 -29.98
C GLY A 54 -20.84 -21.65 -29.98
N ILE A 55 -19.87 -21.49 -29.08
CA ILE A 55 -18.91 -20.38 -29.15
C ILE A 55 -17.83 -20.68 -30.19
N GLU A 56 -17.70 -19.80 -31.18
CA GLU A 56 -16.65 -19.81 -32.21
C GLU A 56 -15.25 -19.77 -31.57
N GLU A 57 -14.30 -20.53 -32.14
CA GLU A 57 -12.97 -20.76 -31.53
C GLU A 57 -12.21 -19.45 -31.30
N ASP A 58 -12.32 -18.49 -32.21
CA ASP A 58 -11.72 -17.15 -32.13
C ASP A 58 -12.26 -16.33 -30.92
N TYR A 59 -13.54 -16.48 -30.61
CA TYR A 59 -14.15 -15.80 -29.46
C TYR A 59 -13.63 -16.36 -28.13
N ASN A 60 -13.39 -17.67 -28.08
CA ASN A 60 -12.76 -18.31 -26.92
C ASN A 60 -11.33 -17.81 -26.72
N GLU A 61 -10.54 -17.66 -27.78
CA GLU A 61 -9.18 -17.11 -27.69
C GLU A 61 -9.19 -15.69 -27.11
N GLY A 62 -10.07 -14.82 -27.61
CA GLY A 62 -10.22 -13.45 -27.13
C GLY A 62 -10.57 -13.37 -25.64
N LEU A 63 -11.47 -14.23 -25.17
CA LEU A 63 -11.83 -14.32 -23.75
C LEU A 63 -10.66 -14.77 -22.86
N GLN A 64 -9.88 -15.76 -23.31
CA GLN A 64 -8.69 -16.20 -22.60
C GLN A 64 -7.64 -15.10 -22.51
N ALA A 65 -7.39 -14.41 -23.63
CA ALA A 65 -6.46 -13.29 -23.69
C ALA A 65 -6.90 -12.15 -22.76
N TYR A 66 -8.20 -11.82 -22.75
CA TYR A 66 -8.76 -10.82 -21.85
C TYR A 66 -8.60 -11.22 -20.37
N ALA A 67 -8.97 -12.45 -20.00
CA ALA A 67 -8.83 -12.93 -18.63
C ALA A 67 -7.37 -12.92 -18.16
N LYS A 68 -6.41 -13.34 -19.00
CA LYS A 68 -4.96 -13.25 -18.71
C LYS A 68 -4.53 -11.79 -18.50
N ARG A 69 -5.01 -10.85 -19.32
CA ARG A 69 -4.73 -9.41 -19.16
C ARG A 69 -5.28 -8.88 -17.84
N GLN A 70 -6.50 -9.26 -17.45
CA GLN A 70 -7.09 -8.85 -16.17
C GLN A 70 -6.30 -9.41 -14.97
N GLY A 71 -5.85 -10.67 -15.05
CA GLY A 71 -4.94 -11.26 -14.05
C GLY A 71 -3.65 -10.45 -13.90
N ALA A 72 -3.01 -10.09 -15.02
CA ALA A 72 -1.80 -9.26 -15.01
C ALA A 72 -2.02 -7.86 -14.41
N ILE A 73 -3.18 -7.23 -14.65
CA ILE A 73 -3.54 -5.94 -14.04
C ILE A 73 -3.68 -6.09 -12.52
N CYS A 74 -4.38 -7.12 -12.04
CA CYS A 74 -4.50 -7.40 -10.60
C CYS A 74 -3.14 -7.61 -9.94
N LEU A 75 -2.23 -8.35 -10.58
CA LEU A 75 -0.86 -8.54 -10.12
C LEU A 75 -0.09 -7.22 -10.04
N GLY A 76 -0.21 -6.37 -11.07
CA GLY A 76 0.40 -5.04 -11.09
C GLY A 76 -0.10 -4.14 -9.94
N LEU A 77 -1.41 -4.12 -9.70
CA LEU A 77 -2.01 -3.39 -8.59
C LEU A 77 -1.53 -3.90 -7.23
N ARG A 78 -1.50 -5.23 -7.04
CA ARG A 78 -0.95 -5.86 -5.83
C ARG A 78 0.46 -5.37 -5.55
N ARG A 79 1.37 -5.50 -6.53
CA ARG A 79 2.78 -5.08 -6.39
C ARG A 79 2.92 -3.60 -6.09
N LYS A 80 2.12 -2.75 -6.76
CA LYS A 80 2.13 -1.30 -6.53
C LYS A 80 1.74 -0.96 -5.09
N PHE A 81 0.68 -1.58 -4.57
CA PHE A 81 0.24 -1.36 -3.19
C PHE A 81 1.20 -1.94 -2.16
N GLU A 82 1.75 -3.15 -2.39
CA GLU A 82 2.80 -3.73 -1.53
C GLU A 82 4.02 -2.81 -1.42
N HIS A 83 4.48 -2.26 -2.55
CA HIS A 83 5.59 -1.32 -2.55
C HIS A 83 5.25 -0.02 -1.83
N MET A 84 4.10 0.59 -2.15
CA MET A 84 3.63 1.83 -1.54
C MET A 84 3.49 1.72 -0.03
N TRP A 85 3.10 0.55 0.49
CA TRP A 85 2.85 0.34 1.92
C TRP A 85 4.01 -0.29 2.69
N SER A 86 5.13 -0.61 2.03
CA SER A 86 6.29 -1.28 2.64
C SER A 86 6.88 -0.54 3.85
N GLY A 87 6.79 0.79 3.89
CA GLY A 87 7.29 1.60 5.01
C GLY A 87 6.30 1.84 6.15
N VAL A 88 5.01 1.50 5.98
CA VAL A 88 3.94 1.92 6.89
C VAL A 88 4.10 1.30 8.28
N ASP A 89 4.42 0.01 8.38
CA ASP A 89 4.63 -0.64 9.68
C ASP A 89 5.83 -0.04 10.44
N GLY A 90 6.86 0.42 9.72
CA GLY A 90 8.00 1.15 10.30
C GLY A 90 7.60 2.53 10.85
N GLN A 91 6.78 3.28 10.10
CA GLN A 91 6.23 4.57 10.54
C GLN A 91 5.38 4.42 11.80
N ILE A 92 4.52 3.39 11.84
CA ILE A 92 3.66 3.11 12.99
C ILE A 92 4.51 2.71 14.20
N SER A 93 5.50 1.83 14.00
CA SER A 93 6.41 1.41 15.08
C SER A 93 7.21 2.59 15.65
N GLY A 94 7.71 3.49 14.78
CA GLY A 94 8.37 4.73 15.19
C GLY A 94 7.46 5.65 15.99
N ALA A 95 6.23 5.89 15.50
CA ALA A 95 5.25 6.70 16.22
C ALA A 95 4.86 6.09 17.57
N MET A 96 4.69 4.76 17.65
CA MET A 96 4.43 4.06 18.91
C MET A 96 5.61 4.15 19.89
N ALA A 97 6.84 4.17 19.40
CA ALA A 97 8.02 4.41 20.22
C ALA A 97 8.03 5.84 20.78
N GLU A 98 7.70 6.86 19.98
CA GLU A 98 7.58 8.26 20.41
C GLU A 98 6.48 8.45 21.46
N ILE A 99 5.37 7.73 21.35
CA ILE A 99 4.30 7.75 22.37
C ILE A 99 4.82 7.21 23.71
N ARG A 100 5.69 6.19 23.67
CA ARG A 100 6.30 5.59 24.87
C ARG A 100 7.39 6.46 25.46
N ASP A 101 8.24 7.02 24.62
CA ASP A 101 9.32 7.93 24.97
C ASP A 101 9.25 9.21 24.11
N PRO A 102 8.64 10.29 24.64
CA PRO A 102 8.51 11.55 23.92
C PRO A 102 9.83 12.22 23.55
N ALA A 103 10.96 11.84 24.18
CA ALA A 103 12.27 12.39 23.81
C ALA A 103 12.66 12.02 22.37
N LEU A 104 12.23 10.85 21.89
CA LEU A 104 12.53 10.36 20.55
C LEU A 104 11.95 11.26 19.44
N PHE A 105 10.82 11.93 19.69
CA PHE A 105 10.24 12.89 18.76
C PHE A 105 11.22 14.03 18.43
N TYR A 106 11.88 14.57 19.45
CA TYR A 106 12.84 15.66 19.28
C TYR A 106 14.12 15.19 18.59
N VAL A 107 14.53 13.94 18.83
CA VAL A 107 15.67 13.33 18.12
C VAL A 107 15.36 13.21 16.63
N ARG A 108 14.18 12.69 16.25
CA ARG A 108 13.76 12.60 14.85
C ARG A 108 13.70 13.98 14.18
N ARG A 109 13.07 14.98 14.81
CA ARG A 109 13.00 16.35 14.23
C ARG A 109 14.38 16.93 13.94
N LYS A 110 15.33 16.79 14.86
CA LYS A 110 16.71 17.25 14.63
C LYS A 110 17.35 16.52 13.45
N GLN A 111 17.11 15.22 13.30
CA GLN A 111 17.61 14.46 12.14
C GLN A 111 16.98 14.91 10.82
N GLU A 112 15.69 15.27 10.82
CA GLU A 112 15.00 15.83 9.65
C GLU A 112 15.57 17.20 9.25
N GLU A 113 15.78 18.09 10.23
CA GLU A 113 16.40 19.41 10.01
C GLU A 113 17.81 19.29 9.43
N VAL A 114 18.60 18.34 9.94
CA VAL A 114 19.95 18.04 9.41
C VAL A 114 19.86 17.49 7.98
N LYS A 115 18.95 16.55 7.69
CA LYS A 115 18.74 16.02 6.34
C LYS A 115 18.33 17.07 5.32
N VAL A 116 17.54 18.06 5.72
CA VAL A 116 17.14 19.19 4.85
C VAL A 116 18.32 20.13 4.59
N SER A 117 19.25 20.25 5.54
CA SER A 117 20.42 21.14 5.43
C SER A 117 21.60 20.55 4.64
N VAL A 118 21.71 19.22 4.55
CA VAL A 118 22.72 18.54 3.73
C VAL A 118 22.18 18.44 2.31
N PRO A 119 22.86 19.00 1.28
CA PRO A 119 22.40 18.85 -0.10
C PRO A 119 22.38 17.36 -0.44
N THR A 120 21.21 16.84 -0.82
CA THR A 120 21.11 15.56 -1.50
C THR A 120 21.90 15.71 -2.81
N ILE A 121 23.14 15.21 -2.82
CA ILE A 121 23.91 15.07 -4.06
C ILE A 121 23.07 14.16 -4.94
N SER A 122 22.47 14.75 -5.98
CA SER A 122 21.69 14.05 -6.99
C SER A 122 22.65 13.15 -7.75
N ASP A 123 22.51 11.83 -7.59
CA ASP A 123 23.08 10.87 -8.52
C ASP A 123 22.26 10.92 -9.82
N ASP A 124 22.38 12.02 -10.56
CA ASP A 124 22.05 12.08 -11.97
C ASP A 124 23.19 11.39 -12.74
N VAL A 125 23.25 10.05 -12.63
CA VAL A 125 24.00 9.24 -13.59
C VAL A 125 23.19 9.23 -14.88
N GLU A 126 23.58 10.09 -15.80
CA GLU A 126 23.28 10.02 -17.22
C GLU A 126 23.42 8.58 -17.72
N MET A 127 22.30 7.88 -17.88
CA MET A 127 22.23 6.67 -18.70
C MET A 127 22.27 7.11 -20.16
N SER A 128 23.48 7.38 -20.65
CA SER A 128 23.77 7.43 -22.08
C SER A 128 23.33 6.12 -22.72
N SER A 129 22.44 6.23 -23.71
CA SER A 129 22.12 5.14 -24.64
C SER A 129 23.26 4.98 -25.64
N PRO A 130 23.78 3.78 -25.92
CA PRO A 130 24.54 3.55 -27.14
C PRO A 130 23.64 2.92 -28.23
N SER A 131 23.82 3.50 -29.41
CA SER A 131 23.55 3.10 -30.80
C SER A 131 22.94 1.74 -31.11
#